data_AF-A0A099J193-F1
#
_entry.id   AF-A0A099J193-F1
#
_cell.length_a   1.000
_cell.length_b   1.000
_cell.length_c   1.000
_cell.angle_alpha   90.00
_cell.angle_beta   90.00
_cell.angle_gamma   90.00
#
_symmetry.space_group_name_H-M   'P 1'
#
loop_
_entity.id
_entity.type
_entity.pdbx_description
1 polymer ?
#
loop_
_entity_poly.entity_id
_entity_poly.type
_entity_poly.pdbx_seq_one_letter_code
_entity_poly.pdbx_strand_id
1 'polypeptide(L)'
;MVTPQVYWGTSYAYSTEYAYLFYRGVAKAGGNVYSSQRIIQVCIHYTRNGVSVADKRCSNASSSGGWHAGSEVVSNAADSPAWTGPPTILNITTTRINPGIL
;
A
#
# COMPACT_ATOMS: atom_id res chain seq x y z
N MET A 1 4.67 9.83 13.15
CA MET A 1 3.48 8.98 13.42
C MET A 1 3.83 7.55 13.02
N VAL A 2 3.57 6.55 13.88
CA VAL A 2 3.88 5.13 13.55
C VAL A 2 3.09 4.74 12.31
N THR A 3 3.81 4.09 11.42
CA THR A 3 3.42 3.95 10.04
C THR A 3 2.56 2.70 9.85
N PRO A 4 1.47 2.73 9.07
CA PRO A 4 0.65 1.54 8.92
C PRO A 4 1.48 0.46 8.23
N GLN A 5 1.57 -0.69 8.89
CA GLN A 5 2.20 -1.90 8.39
C GLN A 5 1.14 -2.98 8.37
N VAL A 6 0.83 -3.51 7.20
CA VAL A 6 -0.15 -4.58 7.04
C VAL A 6 0.43 -5.65 6.14
N TYR A 7 0.49 -6.87 6.67
CA TYR A 7 0.98 -8.05 5.98
C TYR A 7 -0.14 -9.08 5.88
N TRP A 8 -0.36 -9.59 4.69
CA TRP A 8 -1.34 -10.64 4.39
C TRP A 8 -0.65 -11.88 3.81
N GLY A 9 0.58 -12.18 4.22
CA GLY A 9 1.44 -13.17 3.58
C GLY A 9 2.35 -12.50 2.55
N THR A 10 2.32 -12.97 1.29
CA THR A 10 3.15 -12.39 0.22
C THR A 10 2.64 -11.05 -0.31
N SER A 11 1.38 -10.69 -0.01
CA SER A 11 0.84 -9.35 -0.19
C SER A 11 1.06 -8.50 1.05
N TYR A 12 1.52 -7.26 0.88
CA TYR A 12 1.78 -6.36 2.00
C TYR A 12 1.72 -4.90 1.58
N ALA A 13 1.57 -4.03 2.57
CA ALA A 13 1.86 -2.61 2.44
C ALA A 13 2.41 -2.07 3.75
N TYR A 14 3.40 -1.19 3.66
CA TYR A 14 3.97 -0.51 4.79
C TYR A 14 4.39 0.90 4.41
N SER A 15 4.66 1.75 5.39
CA SER A 15 5.48 2.93 5.15
C SER A 15 6.57 3.03 6.21
N THR A 16 7.61 3.79 5.90
CA THR A 16 8.76 4.05 6.76
C THR A 16 9.11 5.53 6.68
N GLU A 17 9.43 6.14 7.82
CA GLU A 17 10.10 7.44 7.83
C GLU A 17 11.59 7.19 7.59
N TYR A 18 12.12 7.73 6.48
CA TYR A 18 13.53 7.49 6.08
C TYR A 18 14.42 8.72 6.26
N ALA A 19 13.81 9.89 6.41
CA ALA A 19 14.44 11.13 6.86
C ALA A 19 13.39 11.93 7.65
N TYR A 20 13.83 12.87 8.47
CA TYR A 20 12.92 13.67 9.31
C TYR A 20 11.83 14.31 8.45
N LEU A 21 10.56 13.93 8.71
CA LEU A 21 9.38 14.34 7.94
C LEU A 21 9.28 13.78 6.51
N PHE A 22 10.03 12.74 6.13
CA PHE A 22 9.92 12.12 4.80
C PHE A 22 9.56 10.64 4.93
N TYR A 23 8.43 10.29 4.33
CA TYR A 23 7.86 8.95 4.34
C TYR A 23 8.00 8.26 2.99
N ARG A 24 8.32 6.97 3.04
CA ARG A 24 8.35 6.06 1.90
C ARG A 24 7.37 4.93 2.15
N GLY A 25 6.36 4.85 1.30
CA GLY A 25 5.32 3.83 1.32
C GLY A 25 5.60 2.79 0.26
N VAL A 26 5.39 1.53 0.60
CA VAL A 26 5.62 0.36 -0.25
C VAL A 26 4.37 -0.50 -0.26
N ALA A 27 4.00 -1.02 -1.42
CA ALA A 27 2.91 -1.98 -1.57
C ALA A 27 3.26 -3.09 -2.56
N LYS A 28 2.78 -4.31 -2.24
CA LYS A 28 2.93 -5.49 -3.09
C LYS A 28 1.65 -6.32 -3.07
N ALA A 29 1.16 -6.67 -4.25
CA ALA A 29 0.13 -7.69 -4.43
C ALA A 29 0.79 -9.01 -4.81
N GLY A 30 0.78 -9.98 -3.90
CA GLY A 30 1.37 -11.30 -4.10
C GLY A 30 0.48 -12.31 -4.80
N GLY A 31 -0.79 -11.97 -5.05
CA GLY A 31 -1.76 -12.91 -5.64
C GLY A 31 -2.16 -14.05 -4.70
N ASN A 32 -1.83 -13.96 -3.40
CA ASN A 32 -2.09 -15.02 -2.43
C ASN A 32 -3.51 -14.96 -1.87
N VAL A 33 -3.94 -16.08 -1.29
CA VAL A 33 -5.20 -16.18 -0.55
C VAL A 33 -4.95 -15.79 0.91
N TYR A 34 -5.79 -14.90 1.44
CA TYR A 34 -5.82 -14.50 2.83
C TYR A 34 -7.28 -14.35 3.27
N SER A 35 -7.66 -14.98 4.39
CA SER A 35 -9.04 -14.95 4.91
C SER A 35 -10.08 -15.33 3.84
N SER A 36 -9.84 -16.45 3.14
CA SER A 36 -10.72 -17.00 2.09
C SER A 36 -10.91 -16.14 0.83
N GLN A 37 -10.12 -15.07 0.67
CA GLN A 37 -10.14 -14.24 -0.53
C GLN A 37 -8.75 -14.09 -1.10
N ARG A 38 -8.64 -13.96 -2.43
CA ARG A 38 -7.36 -13.72 -3.10
C ARG A 38 -7.11 -12.23 -3.26
N ILE A 39 -5.97 -11.74 -2.80
CA ILE A 39 -5.57 -10.34 -2.95
C ILE A 39 -4.91 -10.15 -4.31
N ILE A 40 -5.54 -9.37 -5.19
CA ILE A 40 -5.06 -9.14 -6.56
C ILE A 40 -4.50 -7.75 -6.77
N GLN A 41 -4.82 -6.80 -5.89
CA GLN A 41 -4.29 -5.45 -5.95
C GLN A 41 -4.07 -4.93 -4.53
N VAL A 42 -2.95 -4.26 -4.33
CA VAL A 42 -2.66 -3.48 -3.12
C VAL A 42 -2.26 -2.09 -3.58
N CYS A 43 -3.02 -1.08 -3.16
CA CYS A 43 -2.70 0.31 -3.43
C CYS A 43 -2.38 1.07 -2.16
N ILE A 44 -1.50 2.04 -2.31
CA ILE A 44 -1.11 3.01 -1.29
C ILE A 44 -1.31 4.43 -1.81
N HIS A 45 -1.70 5.34 -0.94
CA HIS A 45 -1.66 6.78 -1.19
C HIS A 45 -1.52 7.54 0.12
N TYR A 46 -0.92 8.73 0.08
CA TYR A 46 -0.79 9.58 1.25
C TYR A 46 -1.83 10.67 1.24
N THR A 47 -2.47 10.89 2.38
CA THR A 47 -3.35 12.04 2.61
C THR A 47 -2.88 12.89 3.77
N ARG A 48 -3.22 14.17 3.72
CA ARG A 48 -3.10 15.12 4.83
C ARG A 48 -4.35 15.98 4.84
N ASN A 49 -4.99 16.08 6.01
CA ASN A 49 -6.24 16.84 6.16
C ASN A 49 -7.31 16.44 5.11
N GLY A 50 -7.42 15.14 4.79
CA GLY A 50 -8.35 14.62 3.80
C GLY A 50 -7.96 14.82 2.33
N VAL A 51 -6.86 15.50 2.04
CA VAL A 51 -6.38 15.78 0.67
C VAL A 51 -5.20 14.87 0.32
N SER A 52 -5.15 14.35 -0.92
CA SER A 52 -4.01 13.56 -1.40
C SER A 52 -2.76 14.43 -1.52
N VAL A 53 -1.66 14.01 -0.90
CA VAL A 53 -0.37 14.72 -0.95
C VAL A 53 0.69 14.01 -1.78
N ALA A 54 0.38 12.80 -2.25
CA ALA A 54 1.21 12.03 -3.17
C ALA A 54 0.33 11.22 -4.12
N ASP A 55 0.93 10.73 -5.21
CA ASP A 55 0.25 9.84 -6.14
C ASP A 55 -0.21 8.55 -5.45
N LYS A 56 -1.40 8.09 -5.85
CA LYS A 56 -1.84 6.73 -5.57
C LYS A 56 -1.04 5.75 -6.43
N ARG A 57 -0.44 4.74 -5.80
CA ARG A 57 0.35 3.70 -6.47
C ARG A 57 -0.24 2.34 -6.15
N CYS A 58 -0.36 1.48 -7.15
CA CYS A 58 -0.99 0.16 -7.04
C CYS A 58 -0.07 -0.93 -7.59
N SER A 59 0.16 -1.96 -6.79
CA SER A 59 0.72 -3.23 -7.24
C SER A 59 -0.42 -4.16 -7.63
N ASN A 60 -0.32 -4.80 -8.80
CA ASN A 60 -1.32 -5.70 -9.35
C ASN A 60 -0.71 -7.08 -9.57
N ALA A 61 -1.27 -8.10 -8.93
CA ALA A 61 -1.03 -9.48 -9.30
C ALA A 61 -1.77 -9.79 -10.61
N SER A 62 -1.19 -10.65 -11.43
CA SER A 62 -1.76 -11.07 -12.70
C SER A 62 -1.91 -12.58 -12.74
N SER A 63 -2.72 -13.07 -13.66
CA SER A 63 -2.86 -14.51 -13.88
C SER A 63 -2.74 -14.88 -15.34
N SER A 64 -1.96 -15.92 -15.60
CA SER A 64 -1.72 -16.50 -16.92
C SER A 64 -1.58 -18.02 -16.79
N GLY A 65 -2.63 -18.69 -16.32
CA GLY A 65 -2.60 -20.11 -15.95
C GLY A 65 -2.14 -20.39 -14.50
N GLY A 66 -1.95 -19.31 -13.73
CA GLY A 66 -1.50 -19.32 -12.34
C GLY A 66 -1.29 -17.88 -11.88
N TRP A 67 -1.37 -17.63 -10.57
CA TRP A 67 -1.23 -16.29 -10.01
C TRP A 67 0.24 -15.89 -9.87
N HIS A 68 0.57 -14.74 -10.45
CA HIS A 68 1.89 -14.12 -10.40
C HIS A 68 1.83 -12.84 -9.59
N ALA A 69 2.83 -12.66 -8.71
CA ALA A 69 2.94 -11.46 -7.92
C ALA A 69 3.21 -10.23 -8.81
N GLY A 70 2.59 -9.11 -8.45
CA GLY A 70 2.89 -7.82 -9.04
C GLY A 70 4.24 -7.27 -8.58
N SER A 71 4.77 -6.33 -9.36
CA SER A 71 5.94 -5.55 -8.95
C SER A 71 5.63 -4.74 -7.69
N GLU A 72 6.62 -4.56 -6.83
CA GLU A 72 6.52 -3.62 -5.71
C GLU A 72 6.38 -2.20 -6.24
N VAL A 73 5.48 -1.43 -5.62
CA VAL A 73 5.30 -0.02 -5.93
C VAL A 73 5.65 0.83 -4.73
N VAL A 74 6.19 2.02 -5.01
CA VAL A 74 6.64 2.97 -4.00
C VAL A 74 5.94 4.30 -4.21
N SER A 75 5.48 4.92 -3.13
CA SER A 75 5.02 6.31 -3.10
C SER A 75 5.77 7.04 -1.99
N ASN A 76 6.13 8.30 -2.21
CA ASN A 76 6.84 9.11 -1.23
C ASN A 76 6.00 10.33 -0.88
N ALA A 77 6.02 10.74 0.39
CA ALA A 77 5.40 11.96 0.86
C ALA A 77 6.28 12.63 1.91
N ALA A 78 6.39 13.96 1.85
CA ALA A 78 6.94 14.74 2.96
C ALA A 78 5.80 15.10 3.93
N ASP A 79 6.07 15.26 5.22
CA ASP A 79 5.14 15.73 6.26
C ASP A 79 5.09 17.26 6.34
N SER A 80 4.21 17.80 7.19
CA SER A 80 4.25 19.22 7.54
C SER A 80 5.44 19.52 8.47
N PRO A 81 6.25 20.56 8.20
CA PRO A 81 7.31 21.00 9.11
C PRO A 81 6.79 21.79 10.32
N ALA A 82 5.51 22.16 10.32
CA ALA A 82 4.90 22.85 11.45
C ALA A 82 4.69 21.89 12.63
N TRP A 83 5.07 22.32 13.84
CA TRP A 83 4.94 21.51 15.07
C TRP A 83 3.51 21.04 15.35
N THR A 84 2.51 21.80 14.93
CA THR A 84 1.07 21.48 15.04
C THR A 84 0.43 21.21 13.68
N GLY A 85 1.23 20.92 12.66
CA GLY A 85 0.74 20.59 11.32
C GLY A 85 -0.11 19.31 11.33
N PRO A 86 -1.10 19.19 10.42
CA PRO A 86 -1.85 17.96 10.30
C PRO A 86 -0.94 16.82 9.84
N PRO A 87 -1.07 15.62 10.44
CA PRO A 87 -0.19 14.50 10.14
C PRO A 87 -0.42 13.96 8.74
N THR A 88 0.63 13.40 8.15
CA THR A 88 0.55 12.64 6.90
C THR A 88 0.18 11.19 7.17
N ILE A 89 -0.87 10.71 6.52
CA ILE A 89 -1.46 9.39 6.72
C ILE A 89 -1.25 8.55 5.47
N LEU A 90 -0.64 7.37 5.61
CA LEU A 90 -0.63 6.37 4.56
C LEU A 90 -1.98 5.62 4.59
N ASN A 91 -2.70 5.65 3.47
CA ASN A 91 -3.94 4.90 3.28
C ASN A 91 -3.65 3.68 2.41
N ILE A 92 -4.18 2.53 2.81
CA ILE A 92 -3.97 1.26 2.14
C ILE A 92 -5.33 0.73 1.69
N THR A 93 -5.44 0.33 0.43
CA THR A 93 -6.65 -0.30 -0.11
C THR A 93 -6.28 -1.59 -0.84
N THR A 94 -7.06 -2.65 -0.65
CA THR A 94 -6.87 -3.93 -1.36
C THR A 94 -8.07 -4.29 -2.20
N THR A 95 -7.83 -4.82 -3.40
CA THR A 95 -8.86 -5.52 -4.19
C THR A 95 -8.72 -7.01 -3.98
N ARG A 96 -9.83 -7.67 -3.65
CA ARG A 96 -9.88 -9.09 -3.34
C ARG A 96 -10.96 -9.80 -4.17
N ILE A 97 -10.69 -11.03 -4.59
CA ILE A 97 -11.60 -11.84 -5.43
C ILE A 97 -11.74 -13.26 -4.87
N ASN A 98 -12.69 -14.03 -5.43
CA ASN A 98 -12.83 -15.45 -5.13
C ASN A 98 -11.54 -16.21 -5.53
N PRO A 99 -10.93 -17.01 -4.64
CA PRO A 99 -9.72 -17.77 -4.93
C PRO A 99 -9.79 -18.74 -6.10
N GLY A 100 -10.99 -19.22 -6.45
CA GLY A 100 -11.23 -20.15 -7.57
C GLY A 100 -11.21 -19.51 -8.95
N ILE A 101 -11.10 -18.18 -9.03
CA ILE A 101 -10.89 -17.47 -10.29
C ILE A 101 -9.39 -17.52 -10.61
N LEU A 102 -9.07 -18.06 -11.80
CA LEU A 102 -7.75 -18.03 -12.42
C LEU A 102 -7.73 -16.93 -13.47
#